data_AF-H3A852-F1
#
_entry.id   AF-H3A852-F1
#
_cell.length_a   1.000
_cell.length_b   1.000
_cell.length_c   1.000
_cell.angle_alpha   90.00
_cell.angle_beta   90.00
_cell.angle_gamma   90.00
#
_symmetry.space_group_name_H-M   'P 1'
#
loop_
_entity.id
_entity.type
_entity.pdbx_description
1 polymer ?
#
loop_
_entity_poly.entity_id
_entity_poly.type
_entity_poly.pdbx_seq_one_letter_code
_entity_poly.pdbx_strand_id
1 'polypeptide(L)'
;DLATKRKLQWELSALSKHEYNSSRSCLDITLLCIGDEVCNKQLIPQIKACSEKENQCNFTQCQNAIRSFYDNLPLNVGKMLVFCNCNPSDARCQQAKEVLHSRPCGITEDNLPTCVEVIHSCLDDEICRQRYEVFQSKCWGHLTKPCYNDEDCLRSINRKDATCTGDDECRAAYIGTRGTILQTKCTCNQLMQTERPLCELFYHILYNQTCYNIDAFIIV
;
A
#
# COMPACT_ATOMS: atom_id res chain seq x y z
N ASP A 1 -10.31 -14.60 20.52
CA ASP A 1 -10.33 -14.20 19.12
C ASP A 1 -8.95 -14.46 18.47
N LEU A 2 -8.91 -14.90 17.21
CA LEU A 2 -7.69 -15.27 16.47
C LEU A 2 -6.82 -14.04 16.17
N ALA A 3 -7.41 -12.88 15.91
CA ALA A 3 -6.66 -11.64 15.67
C ALA A 3 -5.92 -11.20 16.93
N THR A 4 -6.57 -11.23 18.10
CA THR A 4 -5.90 -10.97 19.39
C THR A 4 -4.70 -11.88 19.62
N LYS A 5 -4.83 -13.19 19.32
CA LYS A 5 -3.72 -14.14 19.46
C LYS A 5 -2.56 -13.80 18.54
N ARG A 6 -2.83 -13.41 17.29
CA ARG A 6 -1.78 -13.00 16.32
C ARG A 6 -1.08 -11.71 16.76
N LYS A 7 -1.81 -10.74 17.30
CA LYS A 7 -1.22 -9.51 17.86
C LYS A 7 -0.29 -9.81 19.04
N LEU A 8 -0.72 -10.68 19.96
CA LEU A 8 0.11 -11.11 21.09
C LEU A 8 1.38 -11.85 20.66
N GLN A 9 1.32 -12.64 19.57
CA GLN A 9 2.52 -13.31 19.04
C GLN A 9 3.61 -12.33 18.61
N TRP A 10 3.25 -11.13 18.17
CA TRP A 10 4.24 -10.11 17.82
C TRP A 10 5.03 -9.60 19.03
N GLU A 11 4.56 -9.76 20.27
CA GLU A 11 5.36 -9.43 21.46
C GLU A 11 6.61 -10.31 21.59
N LEU A 12 6.59 -11.51 20.98
CA LEU A 12 7.72 -12.44 20.93
C LEU A 12 8.70 -12.15 19.78
N SER A 13 8.30 -11.32 18.80
CA SER A 13 9.13 -10.98 17.66
C SER A 13 10.22 -9.99 18.07
N ALA A 14 11.46 -10.25 17.64
CA ALA A 14 12.55 -9.29 17.83
C ALA A 14 12.31 -8.01 17.01
N LEU A 15 11.61 -8.12 15.87
CA LEU A 15 11.33 -7.00 14.96
C LEU A 15 10.39 -5.96 15.57
N SER A 16 9.51 -6.35 16.49
CA SER A 16 8.61 -5.43 17.18
C SER A 16 9.34 -4.34 17.97
N LYS A 17 10.59 -4.59 18.37
CA LYS A 17 11.44 -3.63 19.08
C LYS A 17 12.46 -2.93 18.18
N HIS A 18 12.54 -3.31 16.91
CA HIS A 18 13.46 -2.66 15.99
C HIS A 18 12.96 -1.26 15.63
N GLU A 19 13.81 -0.27 15.79
CA GLU A 19 13.54 1.07 15.28
C GLU A 19 13.48 1.05 13.76
N TYR A 20 12.46 1.71 13.20
CA TYR A 20 12.34 1.87 11.77
C TYR A 20 13.53 2.66 11.24
N ASN A 21 14.28 2.06 10.33
CA ASN A 21 15.35 2.71 9.59
C ASN A 21 14.96 2.73 8.10
N SER A 22 14.73 3.92 7.55
CA SER A 22 14.30 4.11 6.15
C SER A 22 15.33 3.67 5.12
N SER A 23 16.60 3.55 5.51
CA SER A 23 17.70 3.25 4.58
C SER A 23 17.86 1.76 4.24
N ARG A 24 17.01 0.87 4.76
CA ARG A 24 17.10 -0.58 4.48
C ARG A 24 16.39 -0.94 3.17
N SER A 25 17.05 -1.76 2.36
CA SER A 25 16.49 -2.25 1.10
C SER A 25 15.34 -3.24 1.34
N CYS A 26 14.45 -3.42 0.36
CA CYS A 26 13.42 -4.46 0.48
C CYS A 26 14.01 -5.87 0.62
N LEU A 27 15.19 -6.12 0.05
CA LEU A 27 15.88 -7.39 0.23
C LEU A 27 16.28 -7.60 1.70
N ASP A 28 16.91 -6.61 2.33
CA ASP A 28 17.32 -6.70 3.74
C ASP A 28 16.12 -6.89 4.66
N ILE A 29 15.06 -6.11 4.45
CA ILE A 29 13.83 -6.22 5.24
C ILE A 29 13.17 -7.59 5.06
N THR A 30 13.17 -8.13 3.83
CA THR A 30 12.63 -9.47 3.56
C THR A 30 13.43 -10.53 4.31
N LEU A 31 14.76 -10.47 4.27
CA LEU A 31 15.63 -11.41 4.99
C LEU A 31 15.43 -11.34 6.51
N LEU A 32 15.27 -10.13 7.05
CA LEU A 32 14.97 -9.93 8.48
C LEU A 32 13.62 -10.56 8.88
N CYS A 33 12.57 -10.37 8.07
CA CYS A 33 11.27 -10.96 8.34
C CYS A 33 11.31 -12.49 8.25
N ILE A 34 12.00 -13.05 7.25
CA ILE A 34 12.11 -14.52 7.10
C ILE A 34 12.94 -15.13 8.24
N GLY A 35 13.94 -14.41 8.75
CA GLY A 35 14.75 -14.84 9.90
C GLY A 35 14.03 -14.77 11.26
N ASP A 36 12.99 -13.94 11.39
CA ASP A 36 12.15 -13.85 12.59
C ASP A 36 10.99 -14.86 12.53
N GLU A 37 10.92 -15.78 13.48
CA GLU A 37 9.94 -16.88 13.46
C GLU A 37 8.49 -16.38 13.36
N VAL A 38 8.17 -15.29 14.07
CA VAL A 38 6.82 -14.71 14.10
C VAL A 38 6.49 -14.06 12.76
N CYS A 39 7.39 -13.20 12.26
CA CYS A 39 7.19 -12.50 10.99
C CYS A 39 7.09 -13.50 9.83
N ASN A 40 8.00 -14.46 9.74
CA ASN A 40 8.01 -15.49 8.72
C ASN A 40 6.70 -16.31 8.72
N LYS A 41 6.28 -16.78 9.90
CA LYS A 41 5.04 -17.56 10.05
C LYS A 41 3.80 -16.77 9.62
N GLN A 42 3.76 -15.46 9.88
CA GLN A 42 2.64 -14.61 9.49
C GLN A 42 2.71 -14.14 8.03
N LEU A 43 3.92 -14.06 7.43
CA LEU A 43 4.16 -13.68 6.04
C LEU A 43 3.81 -14.81 5.05
N ILE A 44 4.14 -16.06 5.36
CA ILE A 44 3.94 -17.20 4.44
C ILE A 44 2.50 -17.32 3.89
N PRO A 45 1.43 -17.16 4.70
CA PRO A 45 0.06 -17.27 4.21
C PRO A 45 -0.29 -16.29 3.08
N GLN A 46 0.16 -15.04 3.14
CA GLN A 46 -0.11 -14.08 2.05
C GLN A 46 0.67 -14.44 0.79
N ILE A 47 1.94 -14.84 0.91
CA ILE A 47 2.74 -15.26 -0.25
C ILE A 47 2.03 -16.42 -0.93
N LYS A 48 1.60 -17.45 -0.17
CA LYS A 48 0.89 -18.60 -0.73
C LYS A 48 -0.42 -18.22 -1.42
N ALA A 49 -1.22 -17.36 -0.80
CA ALA A 49 -2.51 -16.95 -1.34
C ALA A 49 -2.39 -16.11 -2.62
N CYS A 50 -1.26 -15.41 -2.82
CA CYS A 50 -1.04 -14.51 -3.95
C CYS A 50 -0.09 -15.07 -5.03
N SER A 51 0.60 -16.20 -4.76
CA SER A 51 1.58 -16.81 -5.68
C SER A 51 1.00 -17.86 -6.64
N GLU A 52 -0.30 -18.11 -6.61
CA GLU A 52 -0.95 -18.92 -7.64
C GLU A 52 -0.80 -18.21 -9.00
N LYS A 53 -0.73 -18.97 -10.12
CA LYS A 53 -0.59 -18.38 -11.46
C LYS A 53 -1.64 -17.27 -11.65
N GLU A 54 -1.31 -16.21 -12.38
CA GLU A 54 -2.16 -15.00 -12.52
C GLU A 54 -3.64 -15.30 -12.85
N ASN A 55 -3.89 -16.35 -13.62
CA ASN A 55 -5.25 -16.78 -14.04
C ASN A 55 -5.92 -17.80 -13.09
N GLN A 56 -5.25 -18.19 -12.01
CA GLN A 56 -5.70 -19.21 -11.05
C GLN A 56 -5.79 -18.67 -9.62
N CYS A 57 -5.20 -17.51 -9.36
CA CYS A 57 -5.19 -16.91 -8.04
C CYS A 57 -6.56 -16.34 -7.66
N ASN A 58 -7.03 -16.72 -6.47
CA ASN A 58 -8.24 -16.17 -5.89
C ASN A 58 -7.97 -14.77 -5.32
N PHE A 59 -8.37 -13.74 -6.06
CA PHE A 59 -8.20 -12.32 -5.71
C PHE A 59 -8.65 -12.00 -4.28
N THR A 60 -9.84 -12.45 -3.90
CA THR A 60 -10.41 -12.23 -2.56
C THR A 60 -9.60 -12.93 -1.47
N GLN A 61 -9.13 -14.15 -1.72
CA GLN A 61 -8.30 -14.88 -0.76
C GLN A 61 -6.93 -14.22 -0.57
N CYS A 62 -6.30 -13.77 -1.66
CA CYS A 62 -5.05 -13.00 -1.60
C CYS A 62 -5.24 -11.71 -0.80
N GLN A 63 -6.27 -10.90 -1.11
CA GLN A 63 -6.61 -9.68 -0.35
C GLN A 63 -6.82 -9.97 1.14
N ASN A 64 -7.57 -11.02 1.49
CA ASN A 64 -7.82 -11.40 2.87
C ASN A 64 -6.53 -11.79 3.61
N ALA A 65 -5.63 -12.52 2.94
CA ALA A 65 -4.36 -12.92 3.52
C ALA A 65 -3.43 -11.72 3.76
N ILE A 66 -3.38 -10.76 2.81
CA ILE A 66 -2.64 -9.50 2.96
C ILE A 66 -3.21 -8.69 4.14
N ARG A 67 -4.54 -8.49 4.20
CA ARG A 67 -5.19 -7.79 5.33
C ARG A 67 -4.86 -8.46 6.65
N SER A 68 -5.00 -9.79 6.72
CA SER A 68 -4.68 -10.55 7.93
C SER A 68 -3.23 -10.38 8.38
N PHE A 69 -2.29 -10.13 7.47
CA PHE A 69 -0.90 -9.88 7.83
C PHE A 69 -0.72 -8.45 8.37
N TYR A 70 -1.19 -7.45 7.63
CA TYR A 70 -1.00 -6.03 7.96
C TYR A 70 -1.83 -5.54 9.15
N ASP A 71 -3.01 -6.12 9.41
CA ASP A 71 -3.88 -5.73 10.53
C ASP A 71 -3.34 -6.17 11.90
N ASN A 72 -2.41 -7.13 11.91
CA ASN A 72 -1.90 -7.74 13.14
C ASN A 72 -0.46 -7.34 13.47
N LEU A 73 0.25 -6.69 12.55
CA LEU A 73 1.65 -6.32 12.76
C LEU A 73 1.81 -5.01 13.56
N PRO A 74 2.91 -4.85 14.31
CA PRO A 74 3.30 -3.59 14.90
C PRO A 74 3.60 -2.54 13.82
N LEU A 75 3.27 -1.27 14.10
CA LEU A 75 3.42 -0.19 13.13
C LEU A 75 4.86 -0.04 12.60
N ASN A 76 5.88 -0.18 13.45
CA ASN A 76 7.28 -0.12 13.04
C ASN A 76 7.65 -1.22 12.03
N VAL A 77 7.18 -2.45 12.25
CA VAL A 77 7.37 -3.56 11.32
C VAL A 77 6.63 -3.28 10.01
N GLY A 78 5.40 -2.75 10.08
CA GLY A 78 4.62 -2.35 8.92
C GLY A 78 5.33 -1.30 8.07
N LYS A 79 5.88 -0.27 8.71
CA LYS A 79 6.68 0.77 8.03
C LYS A 79 7.89 0.17 7.32
N MET A 80 8.63 -0.73 7.96
CA MET A 80 9.79 -1.39 7.34
C MET A 80 9.37 -2.16 6.08
N LEU A 81 8.29 -2.93 6.15
CA LEU A 81 7.86 -3.81 5.06
C LEU A 81 7.23 -3.03 3.89
N VAL A 82 6.41 -2.00 4.17
CA VAL A 82 5.70 -1.23 3.13
C VAL A 82 6.61 -0.21 2.46
N PHE A 83 7.45 0.48 3.23
CA PHE A 83 8.24 1.63 2.75
C PHE A 83 9.70 1.30 2.45
N CYS A 84 10.06 0.01 2.37
CA CYS A 84 11.36 -0.37 1.83
C CYS A 84 11.47 0.06 0.36
N ASN A 85 12.68 0.36 -0.09
CA ASN A 85 12.94 0.70 -1.48
C ASN A 85 14.06 -0.16 -2.09
N CYS A 86 14.14 -0.10 -3.43
CA CYS A 86 15.14 -0.83 -4.21
C CYS A 86 15.70 0.09 -5.29
N ASN A 87 17.00 -0.02 -5.55
CA ASN A 87 17.58 0.58 -6.75
C ASN A 87 16.93 -0.09 -7.99
N PRO A 88 16.50 0.68 -9.02
CA PRO A 88 15.93 0.11 -10.25
C PRO A 88 16.82 -0.95 -10.92
N SER A 89 18.15 -0.84 -10.79
CA SER A 89 19.11 -1.78 -11.36
C SER A 89 19.34 -3.04 -10.52
N ASP A 90 18.84 -3.09 -9.28
CA ASP A 90 19.01 -4.25 -8.38
C ASP A 90 17.85 -5.24 -8.54
N ALA A 91 18.01 -6.16 -9.50
CA ALA A 91 17.01 -7.18 -9.80
C ALA A 91 16.63 -8.06 -8.60
N ARG A 92 17.58 -8.34 -7.69
CA ARG A 92 17.31 -9.18 -6.51
C ARG A 92 16.42 -8.45 -5.51
N CYS A 93 16.70 -7.17 -5.28
CA CYS A 93 15.84 -6.34 -4.44
C CYS A 93 14.45 -6.18 -5.06
N GLN A 94 14.34 -5.94 -6.37
CA GLN A 94 13.03 -5.83 -7.04
C GLN A 94 12.21 -7.11 -6.89
N GLN A 95 12.82 -8.28 -7.08
CA GLN A 95 12.13 -9.56 -6.88
C GLN A 95 11.68 -9.75 -5.42
N ALA A 96 12.54 -9.39 -4.45
CA ALA A 96 12.17 -9.44 -3.04
C ALA A 96 11.00 -8.50 -2.71
N LYS A 97 10.99 -7.29 -3.30
CA LYS A 97 9.91 -6.31 -3.16
C LYS A 97 8.59 -6.84 -3.71
N GLU A 98 8.60 -7.49 -4.87
CA GLU A 98 7.41 -8.09 -5.47
C GLU A 98 6.82 -9.20 -4.60
N VAL A 99 7.66 -10.12 -4.10
CA VAL A 99 7.23 -11.20 -3.19
C VAL A 99 6.69 -10.62 -1.88
N LEU A 100 7.41 -9.67 -1.28
CA LEU A 100 7.05 -9.09 0.00
C LEU A 100 5.73 -8.32 -0.07
N HIS A 101 5.50 -7.57 -1.15
CA HIS A 101 4.30 -6.76 -1.31
C HIS A 101 3.11 -7.57 -1.84
N SER A 102 3.33 -8.79 -2.36
CA SER A 102 2.30 -9.78 -2.73
C SER A 102 1.07 -9.12 -3.35
N ARG A 103 1.25 -8.47 -4.52
CA ARG A 103 0.18 -7.71 -5.16
C ARG A 103 -1.04 -8.59 -5.43
N PRO A 104 -2.27 -8.05 -5.32
CA PRO A 104 -3.46 -8.76 -5.76
C PRO A 104 -3.30 -9.24 -7.20
N CYS A 105 -3.55 -10.52 -7.42
CA CYS A 105 -3.38 -11.22 -8.69
C CYS A 105 -4.49 -10.91 -9.70
N GLY A 106 -4.34 -11.36 -10.95
CA GLY A 106 -5.34 -11.18 -12.02
C GLY A 106 -5.28 -9.85 -12.77
N ILE A 107 -4.31 -8.99 -12.41
CA ILE A 107 -4.07 -7.70 -13.07
C ILE A 107 -2.68 -7.73 -13.70
N THR A 108 -2.65 -7.67 -15.02
CA THR A 108 -1.47 -7.65 -15.88
C THR A 108 -1.28 -6.26 -16.47
N GLU A 109 -0.12 -6.00 -17.09
CA GLU A 109 0.13 -4.73 -17.79
C GLU A 109 -0.87 -4.48 -18.94
N ASP A 110 -1.45 -5.55 -19.50
CA ASP A 110 -2.40 -5.47 -20.62
C ASP A 110 -3.83 -5.12 -20.19
N ASN A 111 -4.17 -5.21 -18.90
CA ASN A 111 -5.53 -4.98 -18.38
C ASN A 111 -5.58 -4.05 -17.15
N LEU A 112 -4.64 -3.10 -17.05
CA LEU A 112 -4.61 -2.15 -15.94
C LEU A 112 -5.89 -1.30 -15.90
N PRO A 113 -6.61 -1.28 -14.76
CA PRO A 113 -7.73 -0.37 -14.59
C PRO A 113 -7.24 1.08 -14.53
N THR A 114 -8.15 2.01 -14.78
CA THR A 114 -7.93 3.42 -14.51
C THR A 114 -7.89 3.68 -13.01
N CYS A 115 -7.20 4.74 -12.58
CA CYS A 115 -7.18 5.07 -11.15
C CYS A 115 -8.53 5.53 -10.63
N VAL A 116 -9.41 6.03 -11.52
CA VAL A 116 -10.81 6.32 -11.19
C VAL A 116 -11.57 5.03 -10.89
N GLU A 117 -11.47 4.01 -11.75
CA GLU A 117 -12.10 2.69 -11.52
C GLU A 117 -11.63 2.02 -10.23
N VAL A 118 -10.34 2.14 -9.88
CA VAL A 118 -9.82 1.63 -8.60
C VAL A 118 -10.47 2.33 -7.41
N ILE A 119 -10.61 3.66 -7.45
CA ILE A 119 -11.27 4.42 -6.39
C ILE A 119 -12.75 4.07 -6.30
N HIS A 120 -13.48 4.02 -7.42
CA HIS A 120 -14.90 3.62 -7.43
C HIS A 120 -15.11 2.23 -6.86
N SER A 121 -14.33 1.26 -7.32
CA SER A 121 -14.39 -0.12 -6.80
C SER A 121 -14.10 -0.17 -5.29
N CYS A 122 -13.22 0.70 -4.79
CA CYS A 122 -12.97 0.81 -3.36
C CYS A 122 -14.15 1.42 -2.60
N LEU A 123 -14.83 2.41 -3.16
CA LEU A 123 -15.99 3.05 -2.54
C LEU A 123 -17.21 2.10 -2.48
N ASP A 124 -17.31 1.17 -3.42
CA ASP A 124 -18.34 0.12 -3.44
C ASP A 124 -18.09 -1.00 -2.40
N ASP A 125 -16.82 -1.26 -2.05
CA ASP A 125 -16.46 -2.22 -0.99
C ASP A 125 -16.43 -1.54 0.39
N GLU A 126 -17.22 -2.03 1.35
CA GLU A 126 -17.37 -1.39 2.66
C GLU A 126 -16.04 -1.26 3.42
N ILE A 127 -15.20 -2.29 3.35
CA ILE A 127 -13.93 -2.33 4.09
C ILE A 127 -12.91 -1.38 3.45
N CYS A 128 -12.85 -1.37 2.12
CA CYS A 128 -12.00 -0.48 1.38
C CYS A 128 -12.43 0.98 1.58
N ARG A 129 -13.72 1.28 1.46
CA ARG A 129 -14.28 2.63 1.70
C ARG A 129 -13.87 3.18 3.06
N GLN A 130 -14.07 2.41 4.14
CA GLN A 130 -13.67 2.83 5.49
C GLN A 130 -12.16 3.09 5.61
N ARG A 131 -11.33 2.20 5.03
CA ARG A 131 -9.87 2.36 5.03
C ARG A 131 -9.44 3.57 4.19
N TYR A 132 -10.10 3.81 3.07
CA TYR A 132 -9.84 4.94 2.17
C TYR A 132 -10.20 6.27 2.82
N GLU A 133 -11.34 6.38 3.51
CA GLU A 133 -11.73 7.59 4.26
C GLU A 133 -10.70 7.96 5.33
N VAL A 134 -10.21 6.97 6.09
CA VAL A 134 -9.15 7.19 7.08
C VAL A 134 -7.85 7.63 6.40
N PHE A 135 -7.44 6.96 5.33
CA PHE A 135 -6.26 7.31 4.55
C PHE A 135 -6.34 8.73 3.97
N GLN A 136 -7.45 9.06 3.31
CA GLN A 136 -7.72 10.36 2.74
C GLN A 136 -7.69 11.44 3.83
N SER A 137 -8.36 11.22 4.97
CA SER A 137 -8.40 12.17 6.07
C SER A 137 -7.02 12.40 6.71
N LYS A 138 -6.23 11.34 6.92
CA LYS A 138 -4.95 11.42 7.64
C LYS A 138 -3.80 11.93 6.78
N CYS A 139 -3.79 11.59 5.49
CA CYS A 139 -2.72 11.99 4.58
C CYS A 139 -3.06 13.25 3.77
N TRP A 140 -4.31 13.39 3.35
CA TRP A 140 -4.76 14.34 2.33
C TRP A 140 -5.91 15.22 2.80
N GLY A 141 -6.22 15.23 4.10
CA GLY A 141 -7.42 15.89 4.63
C GLY A 141 -7.46 17.39 4.34
N HIS A 142 -6.33 18.09 4.38
CA HIS A 142 -6.25 19.51 4.02
C HIS A 142 -6.65 19.78 2.57
N LEU A 143 -6.41 18.82 1.67
CA LEU A 143 -6.68 18.91 0.24
C LEU A 143 -8.10 18.48 -0.11
N THR A 144 -8.55 17.39 0.52
CA THR A 144 -9.77 16.67 0.16
C THR A 144 -10.98 17.12 0.95
N LYS A 145 -10.82 17.58 2.20
CA LYS A 145 -11.94 18.02 3.04
C LYS A 145 -12.84 19.11 2.41
N PRO A 146 -12.33 20.06 1.61
CA PRO A 146 -13.19 21.01 0.89
C PRO A 146 -14.11 20.34 -0.15
N CYS A 147 -13.66 19.24 -0.76
CA CYS A 147 -14.39 18.54 -1.82
C CYS A 147 -15.08 17.26 -1.35
N TYR A 148 -14.68 16.69 -0.21
CA TYR A 148 -15.02 15.33 0.19
C TYR A 148 -14.82 14.34 -0.96
N ASN A 149 -15.91 13.73 -1.46
CA ASN A 149 -15.92 12.80 -2.59
C ASN A 149 -16.54 13.43 -3.86
N ASP A 150 -16.74 14.74 -3.89
CA ASP A 150 -17.24 15.46 -5.07
C ASP A 150 -16.16 15.50 -6.16
N GLU A 151 -16.37 14.72 -7.22
CA GLU A 151 -15.39 14.57 -8.29
C GLU A 151 -15.15 15.84 -9.10
N ASP A 152 -16.17 16.68 -9.27
CA ASP A 152 -16.05 17.93 -10.02
C ASP A 152 -15.17 18.93 -9.26
N CYS A 153 -15.32 18.98 -7.94
CA CYS A 153 -14.44 19.72 -7.07
C CYS A 153 -13.02 19.13 -7.09
N LEU A 154 -12.87 17.81 -6.95
CA LEU A 154 -11.56 17.14 -6.98
C LEU A 154 -10.83 17.35 -8.32
N ARG A 155 -11.54 17.39 -9.45
CA ARG A 155 -10.97 17.70 -10.78
C ARG A 155 -10.28 19.07 -10.83
N SER A 156 -10.72 20.04 -10.02
CA SER A 156 -10.15 21.38 -9.97
C SER A 156 -8.83 21.46 -9.18
N ILE A 157 -8.50 20.41 -8.42
CA ILE A 157 -7.30 20.37 -7.59
C ILE A 157 -6.08 20.11 -8.46
N ASN A 158 -5.12 21.03 -8.42
CA ASN A 158 -3.85 20.84 -9.08
C ASN A 158 -3.00 19.81 -8.32
N ARG A 159 -2.71 18.69 -8.96
CA ARG A 159 -1.84 17.62 -8.43
C ARG A 159 -0.50 18.13 -7.88
N LYS A 160 0.09 19.17 -8.48
CA LYS A 160 1.39 19.70 -8.04
C LYS A 160 1.33 20.34 -6.65
N ASP A 161 0.16 20.83 -6.26
CA ASP A 161 -0.06 21.49 -4.98
C ASP A 161 -0.53 20.49 -3.91
N ALA A 162 -0.85 19.26 -4.32
CA ALA A 162 -1.23 18.17 -3.44
C ALA A 162 -0.01 17.61 -2.69
N THR A 163 0.22 18.08 -1.47
CA THR A 163 1.30 17.60 -0.59
C THR A 163 0.71 16.89 0.62
N CYS A 164 1.00 15.60 0.78
CA CYS A 164 0.56 14.85 1.96
C CYS A 164 1.26 15.30 3.26
N THR A 165 0.66 14.97 4.40
CA THR A 165 1.26 15.20 5.72
C THR A 165 2.49 14.35 6.00
N GLY A 166 2.49 13.09 5.54
CA GLY A 166 3.63 12.17 5.65
C GLY A 166 4.00 11.78 7.09
N ASP A 167 3.16 12.08 8.08
CA ASP A 167 3.38 11.72 9.48
C ASP A 167 3.05 10.25 9.77
N ASP A 168 3.22 9.85 11.03
CA ASP A 168 2.97 8.47 11.45
C ASP A 168 1.50 8.05 11.39
N GLU A 169 0.56 9.00 11.53
CA GLU A 169 -0.86 8.71 11.37
C GLU A 169 -1.19 8.44 9.89
N CYS A 170 -0.65 9.25 8.99
CA CYS A 170 -0.75 9.05 7.55
C CYS A 170 -0.13 7.71 7.13
N ARG A 171 1.09 7.40 7.59
CA ARG A 171 1.75 6.13 7.27
C ARG A 171 0.96 4.93 7.80
N ALA A 172 0.44 5.01 9.02
CA ALA A 172 -0.42 3.97 9.58
C ALA A 172 -1.69 3.78 8.74
N ALA A 173 -2.32 4.88 8.30
CA ALA A 173 -3.50 4.83 7.46
C ALA A 173 -3.19 4.22 6.07
N TYR A 174 -2.06 4.57 5.45
CA TYR A 174 -1.60 3.97 4.20
C TYR A 174 -1.35 2.46 4.34
N ILE A 175 -0.64 2.03 5.39
CA ILE A 175 -0.46 0.61 5.71
C ILE A 175 -1.82 -0.08 5.91
N GLY A 176 -2.78 0.60 6.54
CA GLY A 176 -4.15 0.13 6.71
C GLY A 176 -4.88 -0.17 5.41
N THR A 177 -4.52 0.46 4.28
CA THR A 177 -5.12 0.16 2.96
C THR A 177 -4.62 -1.14 2.35
N ARG A 178 -3.60 -1.80 2.92
CA ARG A 178 -3.03 -3.04 2.37
C ARG A 178 -4.07 -4.15 2.34
N GLY A 179 -4.10 -4.89 1.24
CA GLY A 179 -5.08 -5.96 0.99
C GLY A 179 -6.46 -5.45 0.56
N THR A 180 -6.52 -4.22 0.04
CA THR A 180 -7.68 -3.68 -0.68
C THR A 180 -7.33 -3.46 -2.16
N ILE A 181 -8.30 -3.05 -2.97
CA ILE A 181 -8.06 -2.72 -4.39
C ILE A 181 -7.16 -1.49 -4.58
N LEU A 182 -6.96 -0.66 -3.55
CA LEU A 182 -6.07 0.51 -3.61
C LEU A 182 -4.59 0.15 -3.86
N GLN A 183 -4.21 -1.11 -3.67
CA GLN A 183 -2.85 -1.61 -3.93
C GLN A 183 -2.64 -2.11 -5.37
N THR A 184 -3.71 -2.14 -6.16
CA THR A 184 -3.68 -2.51 -7.57
C THR A 184 -3.08 -1.39 -8.41
N LYS A 185 -2.07 -1.71 -9.23
CA LYS A 185 -1.52 -0.78 -10.22
C LYS A 185 -2.64 -0.28 -11.13
N CYS A 186 -2.71 1.04 -11.33
CA CYS A 186 -3.65 1.66 -12.25
C CYS A 186 -2.92 2.59 -13.23
N THR A 187 -3.59 2.97 -14.30
CA THR A 187 -3.07 3.85 -15.35
C THR A 187 -4.01 5.03 -15.60
N CYS A 188 -3.46 6.15 -16.08
CA CYS A 188 -4.25 7.26 -16.62
C CYS A 188 -3.97 7.47 -18.11
N ASN A 189 -3.29 6.51 -18.74
CA ASN A 189 -2.98 6.55 -20.16
C ASN A 189 -4.29 6.44 -20.96
N GLN A 190 -4.30 7.05 -22.15
CA GLN A 190 -5.40 6.93 -23.12
C GLN A 190 -6.76 7.48 -22.64
N LEU A 191 -6.84 8.12 -21.47
CA LEU A 191 -8.02 8.85 -21.03
C LEU A 191 -8.24 10.15 -21.80
N MET A 192 -9.52 10.51 -21.95
CA MET A 192 -9.95 11.80 -22.51
C MET A 192 -9.47 12.96 -21.63
N GLN A 193 -9.32 14.16 -22.22
CA GLN A 193 -8.80 15.33 -21.48
C GLN A 193 -9.68 15.73 -20.28
N THR A 194 -10.97 15.43 -20.31
CA THR A 194 -11.92 15.74 -19.23
C THR A 194 -11.75 14.83 -18.01
N GLU A 195 -11.34 13.58 -18.21
CA GLU A 195 -11.23 12.57 -17.14
C GLU A 195 -9.82 12.48 -16.57
N ARG A 196 -8.82 12.85 -17.38
CA ARG A 196 -7.40 12.77 -17.04
C ARG A 196 -7.02 13.51 -15.74
N PRO A 197 -7.49 14.76 -15.47
CA PRO A 197 -7.09 15.48 -14.26
C PRO A 197 -7.46 14.73 -12.97
N LEU A 198 -8.67 14.18 -12.91
CA LEU A 198 -9.13 13.40 -11.76
C LEU A 198 -8.31 12.12 -11.58
N CYS A 199 -8.08 11.40 -12.68
CA CYS A 199 -7.27 10.19 -12.65
C CYS A 199 -5.84 10.49 -12.17
N GLU A 200 -5.21 11.55 -12.68
CA GLU A 200 -3.86 11.93 -12.28
C GLU A 200 -3.77 12.36 -10.82
N LEU A 201 -4.81 13.00 -10.28
CA LEU A 201 -4.91 13.29 -8.85
C LEU A 201 -5.01 12.01 -8.02
N PHE A 202 -5.87 11.07 -8.40
CA PHE A 202 -5.97 9.78 -7.70
C PHE A 202 -4.68 8.97 -7.80
N TYR A 203 -4.04 8.94 -8.96
CA TYR A 203 -2.72 8.32 -9.13
C TYR A 203 -1.71 8.93 -8.16
N HIS A 204 -1.69 10.26 -8.02
CA HIS A 204 -0.81 10.94 -7.06
C HIS A 204 -1.12 10.57 -5.61
N ILE A 205 -2.39 10.57 -5.23
CA ILE A 205 -2.82 10.22 -3.87
C ILE A 205 -2.35 8.79 -3.51
N LEU A 206 -2.49 7.84 -4.44
CA LEU A 206 -2.15 6.43 -4.22
C LEU A 206 -0.64 6.13 -4.29
N TYR A 207 0.11 6.79 -5.17
CA TYR A 207 1.49 6.40 -5.50
C TYR A 207 2.57 7.43 -5.19
N ASN A 208 2.24 8.61 -4.64
CA ASN A 208 3.26 9.62 -4.39
C ASN A 208 4.28 9.14 -3.35
N GLN A 209 5.44 8.69 -3.83
CA GLN A 209 6.51 8.13 -3.01
C GLN A 209 7.09 9.13 -2.02
N THR A 210 6.96 10.45 -2.24
CA THR A 210 7.47 11.45 -1.28
C THR A 210 6.69 11.48 0.03
N CYS A 211 5.45 10.97 0.01
CA CYS A 211 4.63 10.81 1.21
C CYS A 211 5.04 9.64 2.09
N TYR A 212 5.71 8.67 1.48
CA TYR A 212 5.77 7.30 1.99
C TYR A 212 7.22 6.82 2.13
N ASN A 213 8.15 7.36 1.34
CA ASN A 213 9.60 7.17 1.46
C ASN A 213 10.23 8.38 2.16
N ILE A 214 10.89 8.15 3.29
CA ILE A 214 11.60 9.21 4.04
C ILE A 214 12.79 9.77 3.24
N ASP A 215 13.37 8.99 2.33
CA ASP A 215 14.59 9.37 1.62
C ASP A 215 14.38 10.34 0.44
N ALA A 216 13.12 10.69 0.09
CA ALA A 216 12.84 11.65 -0.98
C ALA A 216 13.29 13.09 -0.66
N PHE A 217 13.63 13.38 0.60
CA PHE A 217 14.14 14.68 1.04
C PHE A 217 15.68 14.82 1.01
N ILE A 218 16.42 13.75 0.68
CA ILE A 218 17.90 13.76 0.71
C ILE A 218 18.52 13.92 -0.70
N ILE A 219 17.72 13.97 -1.76
CA ILE A 219 18.21 14.25 -3.12
C ILE A 219 17.64 15.59 -3.60
N VAL A 220 18.15 16.67 -3.03
CA VAL A 220 18.21 18.01 -3.66
C VAL A 220 19.62 18.54 -3.46
#